data_AF-A0A528G504-F1
#
_entry.id   AF-A0A528G504-F1
#
_cell.length_a   1.000
_cell.length_b   1.000
_cell.length_c   1.000
_cell.angle_alpha   90.00
_cell.angle_beta   90.00
_cell.angle_gamma   90.00
#
_symmetry.space_group_name_H-M   'P 1'
#
loop_
_entity.id
_entity.type
_entity.pdbx_description
1 polymer ?
#
loop_
_entity_poly.entity_id
_entity_poly.type
_entity_poly.pdbx_seq_one_letter_code
_entity_poly.pdbx_strand_id
1 'polypeptide(L)' 'HKVWIAGFDGDVAALKALKGGVFDVTATQQTQGMGRLAIDAAIKLVARETVPAEQLQEATLTTKDNVDQFIAKHP' A
#
# COMPACT_ATOMS: atom_id res chain seq x y z
N HIS A 1 3.71 30.34 4.25
CA HIS A 1 4.36 29.01 4.09
C HIS A 1 3.36 28.03 3.51
N LYS A 2 3.79 27.02 2.72
CA LYS A 2 2.91 25.97 2.19
C LYS A 2 2.54 24.98 3.31
N VAL A 3 1.27 24.62 3.41
CA VAL A 3 0.78 23.51 4.25
C VAL A 3 0.71 22.25 3.39
N TRP A 4 1.22 21.14 3.90
CA TRP A 4 1.19 19.84 3.22
C TRP A 4 0.10 18.96 3.80
N ILE A 5 -0.67 18.30 2.93
CA ILE A 5 -1.69 17.33 3.31
C ILE A 5 -1.23 15.95 2.86
N ALA A 6 -0.95 15.07 3.82
CA ALA A 6 -0.48 13.71 3.57
C ALA A 6 -1.57 12.69 3.95
N GLY A 7 -1.83 11.75 3.06
CA GLY A 7 -2.66 10.56 3.29
C GLY A 7 -1.85 9.36 3.77
N PHE A 8 -2.58 8.29 4.10
CA PHE A 8 -2.05 6.97 4.44
C PHE A 8 -2.82 5.92 3.64
N ASP A 9 -2.32 4.68 3.58
CA ASP A 9 -2.87 3.54 2.81
C ASP A 9 -2.69 3.63 1.29
N GLY A 10 -3.16 4.72 0.68
CA GLY A 10 -3.09 4.92 -0.76
C GLY A 10 -3.95 3.94 -1.56
N ASP A 11 -5.18 3.66 -1.11
CA ASP A 11 -6.15 2.89 -1.88
C ASP A 11 -6.52 3.58 -3.21
N VAL A 12 -7.13 2.85 -4.15
CA VAL A 12 -7.38 3.37 -5.50
C VAL A 12 -8.23 4.66 -5.49
N ALA A 13 -9.13 4.82 -4.53
CA ALA A 13 -9.89 6.06 -4.37
C ALA A 13 -9.00 7.22 -3.92
N ALA A 14 -8.16 7.04 -2.90
CA ALA A 14 -7.20 8.03 -2.45
C ALA A 14 -6.19 8.39 -3.55
N LEU A 15 -5.72 7.42 -4.35
CA LEU A 15 -4.80 7.68 -5.46
C LEU A 15 -5.45 8.55 -6.54
N LYS A 16 -6.71 8.31 -6.88
CA LYS A 16 -7.47 9.18 -7.80
C LYS A 16 -7.67 10.58 -7.22
N ALA A 17 -7.92 10.69 -5.92
CA ALA A 17 -8.04 11.97 -5.22
C ALA A 17 -6.70 12.74 -5.18
N LEU A 18 -5.58 12.05 -4.94
CA LEU A 18 -4.23 12.60 -5.01
C LEU A 18 -3.96 13.13 -6.42
N LYS A 19 -4.25 12.33 -7.46
CA LYS A 19 -4.10 12.75 -8.86
C LYS A 19 -4.92 14.01 -9.15
N GLY A 20 -6.16 14.06 -8.63
CA GLY A 20 -7.03 15.23 -8.69
C GLY A 20 -6.57 16.44 -7.85
N GLY A 21 -5.55 16.29 -7.00
CA GLY A 21 -4.99 17.36 -6.18
C GLY A 21 -5.73 17.64 -4.88
N VAL A 22 -6.52 16.68 -4.37
CA VAL A 22 -7.22 16.81 -3.07
C VAL A 22 -6.23 16.86 -1.90
N PHE A 23 -5.09 16.17 -2.03
CA PHE A 23 -3.98 16.20 -1.08
C PHE A 23 -2.65 15.98 -1.81
N ASP A 24 -1.52 16.20 -1.13
CA ASP A 24 -0.21 16.31 -1.76
C ASP A 24 0.50 14.97 -1.97
N VAL A 25 0.44 14.07 -0.97
CA VAL A 25 1.18 12.80 -0.96
C VAL A 25 0.43 11.71 -0.17
N THR A 26 0.75 10.43 -0.38
CA THR A 26 0.31 9.33 0.52
C THR A 26 1.39 8.25 0.63
N ALA A 27 1.35 7.48 1.71
CA ALA A 27 2.09 6.23 1.82
C ALA A 27 1.26 5.08 1.23
N THR A 28 1.50 4.73 -0.04
CA THR A 28 0.82 3.58 -0.67
C THR A 28 1.35 2.28 -0.09
N GLN A 29 0.46 1.51 0.52
CA GLN A 29 0.74 0.21 1.11
C GLN A 29 0.47 -0.93 0.13
N GLN A 30 1.15 -2.06 0.32
CA GLN A 30 0.94 -3.27 -0.49
C GLN A 30 -0.23 -4.12 0.03
N THR A 31 -1.42 -3.53 0.16
CA THR A 31 -2.56 -4.17 0.83
C THR A 31 -2.98 -5.48 0.16
N GLN A 32 -2.90 -5.59 -1.17
CA GLN A 32 -3.17 -6.86 -1.86
C GLN A 32 -2.04 -7.88 -1.60
N GLY A 33 -0.79 -7.41 -1.56
CA GLY A 33 0.36 -8.20 -1.14
C GLY A 33 0.21 -8.78 0.25
N MET A 34 -0.22 -7.97 1.22
CA MET A 34 -0.51 -8.40 2.59
C MET A 34 -1.60 -9.47 2.64
N GLY A 35 -2.65 -9.33 1.82
CA GLY A 35 -3.69 -10.34 1.69
C GLY A 35 -3.16 -11.69 1.18
N ARG A 36 -2.32 -11.68 0.14
CA ARG A 36 -1.66 -12.89 -0.38
C ARG A 36 -0.73 -13.52 0.66
N LEU A 37 0.09 -12.70 1.30
CA LEU A 37 1.00 -13.13 2.36
C LEU A 37 0.27 -13.80 3.53
N ALA A 38 -0.90 -13.27 3.93
CA ALA A 38 -1.70 -13.85 5.00
C ALA A 38 -2.22 -15.25 4.64
N ILE A 39 -2.65 -15.45 3.40
CA ILE A 39 -3.08 -16.78 2.91
C ILE A 39 -1.89 -17.74 2.83
N ASP A 40 -0.75 -17.30 2.30
CA ASP A 40 0.46 -18.10 2.23
C ASP A 40 0.94 -18.53 3.62
N ALA A 41 0.89 -17.62 4.61
CA ALA A 41 1.19 -17.91 6.00
C ALA A 41 0.23 -18.97 6.58
N ALA A 42 -1.07 -18.85 6.32
CA ALA A 42 -2.05 -19.83 6.77
C ALA A 42 -1.77 -21.23 6.19
N ILE A 43 -1.44 -21.32 4.91
CA ILE A 43 -1.07 -22.59 4.24
C ILE A 43 0.15 -23.22 4.92
N LYS A 44 1.21 -22.44 5.16
CA LYS A 44 2.43 -22.91 5.84
C LYS A 44 2.15 -23.43 7.25
N LEU A 45 1.35 -22.70 8.02
CA LEU A 45 0.98 -23.10 9.38
C LEU A 45 0.18 -24.41 9.39
N VAL A 46 -0.76 -24.60 8.45
CA VAL A 46 -1.49 -25.87 8.30
C VAL A 46 -0.54 -27.03 7.94
N ALA A 47 0.49 -26.76 7.14
CA ALA A 47 1.56 -27.71 6.83
C ALA A 47 2.56 -27.94 7.97
N ARG A 48 2.35 -27.32 9.15
CA ARG A 48 3.25 -27.34 10.32
C ARG A 48 4.63 -26.74 10.04
N GLU A 49 4.74 -25.88 9.04
CA GLU A 49 5.92 -25.06 8.80
C GLU A 49 5.94 -23.85 9.74
N THR A 50 7.09 -23.20 9.84
CA THR A 50 7.24 -21.95 10.60
C THR A 50 6.97 -20.74 9.72
N VAL A 51 6.36 -19.73 10.32
CA VAL A 51 6.19 -18.39 9.75
C VAL A 51 6.81 -17.41 10.74
N PRO A 52 7.50 -16.35 10.29
CA PRO A 52 7.96 -15.30 11.19
C PRO A 52 6.81 -14.72 12.03
N ALA A 53 7.09 -14.13 13.17
CA ALA A 53 6.06 -13.45 13.96
C ALA A 53 5.67 -12.09 13.34
N GLU A 54 6.63 -11.44 12.68
CA GLU A 54 6.46 -10.13 12.03
C GLU A 54 6.81 -10.23 10.55
N GLN A 55 6.00 -9.58 9.70
CA GLN A 55 6.22 -9.50 8.25
C GLN A 55 6.00 -8.05 7.80
N LEU A 56 6.96 -7.19 8.11
CA LEU A 56 6.90 -5.78 7.70
C LEU A 56 6.91 -5.67 6.18
N GLN A 57 5.99 -4.87 5.64
CA GLN A 57 5.91 -4.59 4.21
C GLN A 57 6.30 -3.14 3.95
N GLU A 58 7.00 -2.93 2.84
CA GLU A 58 7.40 -1.59 2.41
C GLU A 58 6.17 -0.78 1.96
N ALA A 59 6.12 0.48 2.39
CA ALA A 59 5.21 1.47 1.83
C ALA A 59 5.96 2.34 0.82
N THR A 60 5.27 2.83 -0.20
CA THR A 60 5.86 3.74 -1.19
C THR A 60 5.33 5.15 -1.00
N LEU A 61 6.23 6.14 -0.98
CA LEU A 61 5.83 7.54 -1.07
C LEU A 61 5.24 7.80 -2.46
N THR A 62 3.95 8.08 -2.48
CA THR A 62 3.21 8.36 -3.70
C THR A 62 2.90 9.85 -3.79
N THR A 63 3.24 10.43 -4.93
CA THR A 63 3.02 11.83 -5.30
C THR A 63 2.33 11.87 -6.66
N LYS A 64 1.99 13.08 -7.15
CA LYS A 64 1.39 13.23 -8.49
C LYS A 64 2.29 12.70 -9.60
N ASP A 65 3.61 12.67 -9.38
CA ASP A 65 4.59 12.27 -10.38
C ASP A 65 4.59 10.76 -10.64
N ASN A 66 4.14 9.97 -9.66
CA ASN A 66 4.25 8.50 -9.71
C ASN A 66 2.91 7.77 -9.46
N VAL A 67 1.81 8.48 -9.18
CA VAL A 67 0.50 7.92 -8.82
C VAL A 67 -0.12 7.01 -9.89
N ASP A 68 0.15 7.27 -11.16
CA ASP A 68 -0.51 6.58 -12.27
C ASP A 68 -0.20 5.08 -12.31
N GLN A 69 1.01 4.68 -11.92
CA GLN A 69 1.37 3.26 -11.86
C GLN A 69 0.57 2.52 -10.79
N PHE A 70 0.29 3.16 -9.65
CA PHE A 70 -0.43 2.57 -8.53
C PHE A 70 -1.95 2.54 -8.77
N ILE A 71 -2.48 3.47 -9.57
CA ILE A 71 -3.86 3.40 -10.07
C ILE A 71 -4.02 2.26 -11.07
N ALA A 72 -3.05 2.09 -11.99
CA ALA A 72 -3.08 1.04 -13.01
C ALA A 72 -2.94 -0.36 -12.40
N LYS A 73 -2.05 -0.50 -11.41
CA LYS A 73 -1.82 -1.75 -10.70
C LYS A 73 -1.47 -1.45 -9.25
N HIS A 74 -2.47 -1.58 -8.38
CA HIS A 74 -2.26 -1.45 -6.95
C HIS A 74 -1.43 -2.64 -6.42
N PRO A 75 -0.42 -2.39 -5.58
CA PRO A 75 0.40 -3.44 -4.99
C PRO A 75 -0.35 -4.35 -3.99
#